data_AF-A0A6M0L6U6-F1
#
_entry.id   AF-A0A6M0L6U6-F1
#
_cell.length_a   1.000
_cell.length_b   1.000
_cell.length_c   1.000
_cell.angle_alpha   90.00
_cell.angle_beta   90.00
_cell.angle_gamma   90.00
#
_symmetry.space_group_name_H-M   'P 1'
#
loop_
_entity.id
_entity.type
_entity.pdbx_description
1 polymer ?
#
loop_
_entity_poly.entity_id
_entity_poly.type
_entity_poly.pdbx_seq_one_letter_code
_entity_poly.pdbx_strand_id
1 'polypeptide(L)'
;MELVYIDGKKEPYTLSSIVADCADVKRHTVTRTIRKNIERFGKVGFKIQPMKSGQHSKDYILNEQQATLLITFLKNTEQVADFKEKLVKAFFELRKEVENFKISRALEKPQRKTLMDAIKNWRYNNPWSYKAVTDLLLKKVTGLNARQLRVTRKGKGTALDLLKAEELNIYSKYENLIISLIELNTDYETTKQIVLGA
;
A
#
# COMPACT_ATOMS: atom_id res chain seq x y z
N MET A 1 -14.39 5.32 10.02
CA MET A 1 -14.40 4.13 9.13
C MET A 1 -13.58 4.48 7.90
N GLU A 2 -12.68 3.61 7.45
CA GLU A 2 -11.90 3.83 6.22
C GLU A 2 -12.77 3.47 5.00
N LEU A 3 -12.86 4.39 4.03
CA LEU A 3 -13.77 4.27 2.88
C LEU A 3 -13.16 3.53 1.69
N VAL A 4 -11.85 3.64 1.54
CA VAL A 4 -11.09 3.11 0.39
C VAL A 4 -9.83 2.47 0.92
N TYR A 5 -9.44 1.35 0.34
CA TYR A 5 -8.24 0.57 0.68
C TYR A 5 -7.36 0.43 -0.54
N ILE A 6 -6.10 0.07 -0.33
CA ILE A 6 -5.16 -0.27 -1.39
C ILE A 6 -5.02 -1.79 -1.48
N ASP A 7 -5.11 -2.34 -2.68
CA ASP A 7 -4.88 -3.76 -2.91
C ASP A 7 -3.37 -4.11 -3.05
N GLY A 8 -3.06 -5.39 -3.26
CA GLY A 8 -1.67 -5.83 -3.42
C GLY A 8 -0.97 -5.31 -4.68
N LYS A 9 -1.69 -4.72 -5.63
CA LYS A 9 -1.17 -4.12 -6.86
C LYS A 9 -1.05 -2.59 -6.76
N LYS A 10 -1.27 -2.03 -5.57
CA LYS A 10 -1.33 -0.58 -5.34
C LYS A 10 -2.49 0.08 -6.09
N GLU A 11 -3.62 -0.61 -6.21
CA GLU A 11 -4.85 -0.04 -6.80
C GLU A 11 -5.87 0.24 -5.70
N PRO A 12 -6.48 1.45 -5.69
CA PRO A 12 -7.49 1.81 -4.70
C PRO A 12 -8.82 1.10 -4.99
N TYR A 13 -9.47 0.60 -3.95
CA TYR A 13 -10.78 -0.05 -4.04
C TYR A 13 -11.63 0.22 -2.81
N THR A 14 -12.94 0.10 -2.95
CA THR A 14 -13.90 0.08 -1.83
C THR A 14 -14.69 -1.22 -1.81
N LEU A 15 -15.47 -1.42 -0.75
CA LEU A 15 -16.32 -2.60 -0.57
C LEU A 15 -17.79 -2.22 -0.71
N SER A 16 -18.58 -3.14 -1.28
CA SER A 16 -20.02 -2.95 -1.41
C SER A 16 -20.73 -2.78 -0.05
N SER A 17 -20.20 -3.41 1.00
CA SER A 17 -20.66 -3.23 2.38
C SER A 17 -20.49 -1.79 2.86
N ILE A 18 -19.34 -1.16 2.59
CA ILE A 18 -19.08 0.24 2.96
C ILE A 18 -20.03 1.18 2.25
N VAL A 19 -20.25 0.97 0.95
CA VAL A 19 -21.21 1.78 0.18
C VAL A 19 -22.62 1.63 0.76
N ALA A 20 -23.05 0.40 1.05
CA ALA A 20 -24.36 0.14 1.63
C ALA A 20 -24.54 0.81 3.01
N ASP A 21 -23.55 0.65 3.88
CA ASP A 21 -23.59 1.13 5.25
C ASP A 21 -23.49 2.68 5.29
N CYS A 22 -22.65 3.30 4.45
CA CYS A 22 -22.50 4.76 4.42
C CYS A 22 -23.66 5.48 3.73
N ALA A 23 -24.25 4.88 2.70
CA ALA A 23 -25.38 5.43 1.97
C ALA A 23 -26.75 5.13 2.61
N ASP A 24 -26.78 4.37 3.70
CA ASP A 24 -27.99 3.81 4.32
C ASP A 24 -28.89 3.08 3.30
N VAL A 25 -28.27 2.24 2.48
CA VAL A 25 -28.96 1.44 1.45
C VAL A 25 -28.82 -0.04 1.76
N LYS A 26 -29.93 -0.78 1.64
CA LYS A 26 -29.92 -2.23 1.85
C LYS A 26 -28.87 -2.92 0.94
N ARG A 27 -28.04 -3.79 1.53
CA ARG A 27 -26.96 -4.52 0.83
C ARG A 27 -27.43 -5.27 -0.43
N HIS A 28 -28.64 -5.82 -0.43
CA HIS A 28 -29.19 -6.51 -1.60
C HIS A 28 -29.47 -5.56 -2.78
N THR A 29 -29.84 -4.30 -2.51
CA THR A 29 -30.03 -3.27 -3.53
C THR A 29 -28.71 -2.95 -4.20
N VAL A 30 -27.66 -2.70 -3.40
CA VAL A 30 -26.31 -2.46 -3.91
C VAL A 30 -25.82 -3.64 -4.75
N THR A 31 -25.96 -4.87 -4.23
CA THR A 31 -25.59 -6.10 -4.95
C THR A 31 -26.31 -6.24 -6.30
N ARG A 32 -27.61 -5.93 -6.34
CA ARG A 32 -28.40 -5.99 -7.58
C ARG A 32 -27.90 -4.97 -8.60
N THR A 33 -27.59 -3.75 -8.17
CA THR A 33 -27.04 -2.70 -9.04
C THR A 33 -25.67 -3.10 -9.58
N ILE A 34 -24.81 -3.69 -8.75
CA ILE A 34 -23.47 -4.17 -9.15
C ILE A 34 -23.58 -5.18 -10.28
N ARG A 35 -24.37 -6.25 -10.09
CA ARG A 35 -24.52 -7.32 -11.09
C ARG A 35 -25.10 -6.85 -12.41
N LYS A 36 -25.92 -5.80 -12.40
CA LYS A 36 -26.58 -5.31 -13.61
C LYS A 36 -25.73 -4.31 -14.39
N ASN A 37 -25.01 -3.42 -13.69
CA ASN A 37 -24.49 -2.19 -14.31
C ASN A 37 -22.98 -1.99 -14.22
N ILE A 38 -22.27 -2.70 -13.34
CA ILE A 38 -20.92 -2.29 -12.91
C ILE A 38 -19.78 -3.03 -13.63
N GLU A 39 -20.05 -4.16 -14.29
CA GLU A 39 -19.02 -4.94 -15.01
C GLU A 39 -18.44 -4.24 -16.27
N ARG A 40 -18.95 -3.05 -16.63
CA ARG A 40 -18.47 -2.25 -17.77
C ARG A 40 -17.03 -1.75 -17.61
N PHE A 41 -16.57 -1.58 -16.37
CA PHE A 41 -15.20 -1.15 -16.03
C PHE A 41 -14.32 -2.32 -15.58
N GLY A 42 -14.61 -3.51 -16.09
CA GLY A 42 -13.90 -4.75 -15.78
C GLY A 42 -14.64 -5.67 -14.81
N LYS A 43 -14.10 -6.88 -14.62
CA LYS A 43 -14.69 -7.92 -13.77
C LYS A 43 -14.74 -7.48 -12.31
N VAL A 44 -15.88 -7.68 -11.64
CA VAL A 44 -16.06 -7.36 -10.23
C VAL A 44 -15.74 -8.59 -9.37
N GLY A 45 -14.67 -8.51 -8.58
CA GLY A 45 -14.33 -9.52 -7.58
C GLY A 45 -15.22 -9.43 -6.34
N PHE A 46 -15.22 -10.48 -5.51
CA PHE A 46 -15.90 -10.45 -4.21
C PHE A 46 -15.19 -11.31 -3.17
N LYS A 47 -15.41 -10.98 -1.89
CA LYS A 47 -15.07 -11.83 -0.74
C LYS A 47 -16.33 -12.47 -0.20
N ILE A 48 -16.23 -13.73 0.24
CA ILE A 48 -17.33 -14.41 0.92
C ILE A 48 -17.30 -14.00 2.39
N GLN A 49 -18.43 -13.52 2.90
CA GLN A 49 -18.63 -13.16 4.30
C GLN A 49 -19.65 -14.11 4.93
N PRO A 50 -19.32 -14.76 6.07
CA PRO A 50 -20.29 -15.53 6.83
C PRO A 50 -21.31 -14.58 7.48
N MET A 51 -22.57 -14.97 7.47
CA MET A 51 -23.67 -14.27 8.13
C MET A 51 -24.07 -14.99 9.42
N LYS A 52 -24.71 -14.25 10.34
CA LYS A 52 -25.25 -14.81 11.60
C LYS A 52 -26.26 -15.95 11.36
N SER A 53 -26.93 -15.96 10.22
CA SER A 53 -27.90 -17.00 9.82
C SER A 53 -27.26 -18.30 9.33
N GLY A 54 -25.92 -18.41 9.32
CA GLY A 54 -25.20 -19.54 8.71
C GLY A 54 -25.10 -19.47 7.18
N GLN A 55 -25.73 -18.47 6.56
CA GLN A 55 -25.60 -18.21 5.12
C GLN A 55 -24.34 -17.43 4.80
N HIS A 56 -23.99 -17.40 3.51
CA HIS A 56 -22.88 -16.63 2.99
C HIS A 56 -23.37 -15.45 2.13
N SER A 57 -22.80 -14.26 2.36
CA SER A 57 -22.99 -13.09 1.50
C SER A 57 -21.72 -12.75 0.72
N LYS A 58 -21.89 -12.18 -0.48
CA LYS A 58 -20.78 -11.64 -1.27
C LYS A 58 -20.58 -10.17 -0.92
N ASP A 59 -19.35 -9.81 -0.53
CA ASP A 59 -18.93 -8.42 -0.44
C ASP A 59 -18.04 -8.08 -1.63
N TYR A 60 -18.57 -7.29 -2.56
CA TYR A 60 -17.91 -6.97 -3.81
C TYR A 60 -16.80 -5.96 -3.60
N ILE A 61 -15.70 -6.16 -4.35
CA ILE A 61 -14.54 -5.29 -4.40
C ILE A 61 -14.71 -4.40 -5.63
N LEU A 62 -14.80 -3.09 -5.41
CA LEU A 62 -15.07 -2.10 -6.44
C LEU A 62 -13.85 -1.20 -6.63
N ASN A 63 -13.31 -1.13 -7.84
CA ASN A 63 -12.31 -0.12 -8.18
C ASN A 63 -12.93 1.30 -8.21
N GLU A 64 -12.10 2.33 -8.36
CA GLU A 64 -12.54 3.73 -8.39
C GLU A 64 -13.68 3.99 -9.39
N GLN A 65 -13.56 3.52 -10.63
CA GLN A 65 -14.56 3.74 -11.68
C GLN A 65 -15.88 3.02 -11.39
N GLN A 66 -15.80 1.77 -10.91
CA GLN A 66 -16.95 0.96 -10.52
C GLN A 66 -17.70 1.57 -9.33
N ALA A 67 -16.98 2.05 -8.32
CA ALA A 67 -17.56 2.72 -7.16
C ALA A 67 -18.20 4.05 -7.56
N THR A 68 -17.53 4.83 -8.39
CA THR A 68 -18.04 6.11 -8.93
C THR A 68 -19.30 5.91 -9.74
N LEU A 69 -19.35 4.91 -10.62
CA LEU A 69 -20.56 4.57 -11.36
C LEU A 69 -21.68 4.12 -10.41
N LEU A 70 -21.37 3.28 -9.43
CA LEU A 70 -22.35 2.76 -8.46
C LEU A 70 -23.06 3.88 -7.70
N ILE A 71 -22.31 4.89 -7.23
CA ILE A 71 -22.91 6.01 -6.47
C ILE A 71 -23.83 6.89 -7.33
N THR A 72 -23.71 6.90 -8.66
CA THR A 72 -24.62 7.65 -9.53
C THR A 72 -26.05 7.10 -9.51
N PHE A 73 -26.22 5.81 -9.21
CA PHE A 73 -27.53 5.16 -9.10
C PHE A 73 -28.21 5.37 -7.74
N LEU A 74 -27.52 5.98 -6.76
CA LEU A 74 -28.06 6.23 -5.43
C LEU A 74 -28.84 7.55 -5.41
N LYS A 75 -30.00 7.54 -4.73
CA LYS A 75 -30.81 8.74 -4.51
C LYS A 75 -30.00 9.77 -3.72
N ASN A 76 -30.03 11.03 -4.15
CA ASN A 76 -29.35 12.14 -3.48
C ASN A 76 -30.11 12.58 -2.23
N THR A 77 -29.97 11.82 -1.14
CA THR A 77 -30.24 12.34 0.21
C THR A 77 -29.01 13.15 0.68
N GLU A 78 -29.18 13.99 1.69
CA GLU A 78 -28.06 14.77 2.27
C GLU A 78 -26.92 13.85 2.73
N GLN A 79 -27.23 12.77 3.44
CA GLN A 79 -26.27 11.73 3.82
C GLN A 79 -25.53 11.13 2.62
N VAL A 80 -26.23 10.85 1.51
CA VAL A 80 -25.60 10.28 0.31
C VAL A 80 -24.71 11.30 -0.38
N ALA A 81 -25.07 12.59 -0.38
CA ALA A 81 -24.23 13.65 -0.90
C ALA A 81 -22.90 13.76 -0.13
N ASP A 82 -22.96 13.79 1.21
CA ASP A 82 -21.79 13.78 2.09
C ASP A 82 -20.90 12.55 1.87
N PHE A 83 -21.52 11.38 1.73
CA PHE A 83 -20.79 10.15 1.45
C PHE A 83 -20.08 10.21 0.09
N LYS A 84 -20.74 10.72 -0.96
CA LYS A 84 -20.15 10.87 -2.30
C LYS A 84 -18.92 11.76 -2.25
N GLU A 85 -18.99 12.91 -1.56
CA GLU A 85 -17.85 13.82 -1.41
C GLU A 85 -16.67 13.13 -0.71
N LYS A 86 -16.95 12.49 0.45
CA LYS A 86 -15.92 11.78 1.23
C LYS A 86 -15.29 10.62 0.43
N LEU A 87 -16.09 9.89 -0.34
CA LEU A 87 -15.61 8.79 -1.17
C LEU A 87 -14.71 9.30 -2.31
N VAL A 88 -15.12 10.36 -3.01
CA VAL A 88 -14.32 10.98 -4.07
C VAL A 88 -13.00 11.49 -3.53
N LYS A 89 -13.03 12.21 -2.39
CA LYS A 89 -11.83 12.71 -1.73
C LYS A 89 -10.88 11.56 -1.34
N ALA A 90 -11.41 10.49 -0.74
CA ALA A 90 -10.63 9.33 -0.34
C ALA A 90 -9.96 8.62 -1.54
N PHE A 91 -10.67 8.43 -2.65
CA PHE A 91 -10.06 7.87 -3.87
C PHE A 91 -8.97 8.78 -4.44
N PHE A 92 -9.21 10.09 -4.48
CA PHE A 92 -8.24 11.05 -5.01
C PHE A 92 -6.96 11.08 -4.18
N GLU A 93 -7.07 11.16 -2.86
CA GLU A 93 -5.92 11.16 -1.93
C GLU A 93 -5.10 9.88 -2.07
N LEU A 94 -5.78 8.72 -2.09
CA LEU A 94 -5.11 7.42 -2.17
C LEU A 94 -4.45 7.19 -3.54
N ARG A 95 -5.07 7.65 -4.63
CA ARG A 95 -4.46 7.62 -5.96
C ARG A 95 -3.20 8.49 -6.01
N LYS A 96 -3.26 9.70 -5.44
CA LYS A 96 -2.11 10.61 -5.37
C LYS A 96 -0.97 9.98 -4.57
N GLU A 97 -1.27 9.32 -3.45
CA GLU A 97 -0.26 8.60 -2.67
C GLU A 97 0.40 7.46 -3.48
N VAL A 98 -0.41 6.66 -4.19
CA VAL A 98 0.08 5.58 -5.06
C VAL A 98 0.97 6.11 -6.16
N GLU A 99 0.58 7.21 -6.81
CA GLU A 99 1.33 7.83 -7.89
C GLU A 99 2.68 8.38 -7.39
N ASN A 100 2.66 9.12 -6.29
CA ASN A 100 3.88 9.60 -5.62
C ASN A 100 4.81 8.44 -5.27
N PHE A 101 4.25 7.34 -4.73
CA PHE A 101 5.02 6.14 -4.42
C PHE A 101 5.65 5.53 -5.69
N LYS A 102 4.91 5.42 -6.80
CA LYS A 102 5.43 4.89 -8.07
C LYS A 102 6.59 5.73 -8.59
N ILE A 103 6.49 7.06 -8.50
CA ILE A 103 7.55 7.99 -8.89
C ILE A 103 8.78 7.80 -8.00
N SER A 104 8.62 7.87 -6.67
CA SER A 104 9.73 7.64 -5.73
C SER A 104 10.38 6.28 -5.94
N ARG A 105 9.60 5.22 -6.20
CA ARG A 105 10.11 3.87 -6.45
C ARG A 105 10.84 3.75 -7.79
N ALA A 106 10.44 4.50 -8.82
CA ALA A 106 11.18 4.55 -10.08
C ALA A 106 12.54 5.22 -9.90
N LEU A 107 12.61 6.29 -9.10
CA LEU A 107 13.84 7.03 -8.81
C LEU A 107 14.79 6.28 -7.87
N GLU A 108 14.26 5.51 -6.92
CA GLU A 108 15.09 4.74 -5.98
C GLU A 108 15.69 3.48 -6.62
N LYS A 109 15.06 2.87 -7.64
CA LYS A 109 15.57 1.65 -8.28
C LYS A 109 17.03 1.74 -8.77
N PRO A 110 17.46 2.80 -9.47
CA PRO A 110 18.87 3.02 -9.80
C PRO A 110 19.78 3.06 -8.57
N GLN A 111 19.38 3.81 -7.55
CA GLN A 111 20.14 3.94 -6.31
C GLN A 111 20.28 2.60 -5.57
N ARG A 112 19.21 1.80 -5.57
CA ARG A 112 19.23 0.44 -5.04
C ARG A 112 20.30 -0.41 -5.70
N LYS A 113 20.49 -0.29 -7.02
CA LYS A 113 21.57 -1.00 -7.73
C LYS A 113 22.94 -0.51 -7.25
N THR A 114 23.14 0.80 -7.13
CA THR A 114 24.37 1.37 -6.58
C THR A 114 24.68 0.84 -5.18
N LEU A 115 23.68 0.75 -4.30
CA LEU A 115 23.86 0.12 -2.98
C LEU A 115 24.24 -1.37 -3.09
N MET A 116 23.59 -2.13 -3.97
CA MET A 116 23.91 -3.54 -4.16
C MET A 116 25.35 -3.73 -4.65
N ASP A 117 25.82 -2.86 -5.55
CA ASP A 117 27.18 -2.87 -6.07
C ASP A 117 28.20 -2.43 -5.00
N ALA A 118 27.88 -1.42 -4.20
CA ALA A 118 28.69 -1.02 -3.06
C ALA A 118 28.84 -2.18 -2.05
N ILE A 119 27.73 -2.83 -1.67
CA ILE A 119 27.77 -4.00 -0.77
C ILE A 119 28.58 -5.14 -1.40
N LYS A 120 28.44 -5.37 -2.71
CA LYS A 120 29.17 -6.44 -3.42
C LYS A 120 30.68 -6.28 -3.28
N ASN A 121 31.17 -5.05 -3.46
CA ASN A 121 32.59 -4.70 -3.44
C ASN A 121 33.09 -4.32 -2.03
N TRP A 122 32.23 -4.37 -1.03
CA TRP A 122 32.59 -4.01 0.33
C TRP A 122 33.59 -5.01 0.93
N ARG A 123 34.66 -4.51 1.55
CA ARG A 123 35.70 -5.34 2.19
C ARG A 123 35.13 -6.32 3.23
N TYR A 124 34.06 -5.95 3.93
CA TYR A 124 33.39 -6.77 4.95
C TYR A 124 32.18 -7.53 4.41
N ASN A 125 32.03 -7.64 3.08
CA ASN A 125 30.94 -8.36 2.46
C ASN A 125 30.93 -9.83 2.89
N ASN A 126 29.75 -10.34 3.22
CA ASN A 126 29.50 -11.73 3.54
C ASN A 126 28.10 -12.10 3.02
N PRO A 127 27.71 -13.41 3.03
CA PRO A 127 26.43 -13.85 2.49
C PRO A 127 25.19 -13.15 3.08
N TRP A 128 25.30 -12.56 4.28
CA TRP A 128 24.21 -11.89 4.98
C TRP A 128 24.21 -10.36 4.80
N SER A 129 25.24 -9.75 4.20
CA SER A 129 25.38 -8.28 4.13
C SER A 129 24.20 -7.60 3.45
N TYR A 130 23.72 -8.14 2.32
CA TYR A 130 22.54 -7.62 1.63
C TYR A 130 21.30 -7.57 2.51
N LYS A 131 21.05 -8.67 3.25
CA LYS A 131 19.92 -8.78 4.17
C LYS A 131 20.10 -7.84 5.36
N ALA A 132 21.28 -7.82 5.96
CA ALA A 132 21.59 -7.04 7.15
C ALA A 132 21.44 -5.53 6.91
N VAL A 133 21.94 -5.03 5.77
CA VAL A 133 21.81 -3.62 5.37
C VAL A 133 20.35 -3.29 5.06
N THR A 134 19.64 -4.16 4.33
CA THR A 134 18.21 -3.93 4.01
C THR A 134 17.35 -3.90 5.28
N ASP A 135 17.55 -4.85 6.20
CA ASP A 135 16.80 -4.88 7.46
C ASP A 135 17.16 -3.70 8.36
N LEU A 136 18.41 -3.21 8.34
CA LEU A 136 18.83 -2.00 9.07
C LEU A 136 18.08 -0.76 8.57
N LEU A 137 18.04 -0.54 7.26
CA LEU A 137 17.32 0.57 6.64
C LEU A 137 15.82 0.50 6.92
N LEU A 138 15.21 -0.68 6.75
CA LEU A 138 13.79 -0.88 7.05
C LEU A 138 13.48 -0.63 8.52
N LYS A 139 14.33 -1.09 9.44
CA LYS A 139 14.17 -0.81 10.88
C LYS A 139 14.31 0.67 11.19
N LYS A 140 15.26 1.37 10.56
CA LYS A 140 15.43 2.81 10.79
C LYS A 140 14.19 3.60 10.37
N VAL A 141 13.55 3.21 9.27
CA VAL A 141 12.42 3.93 8.69
C VAL A 141 11.09 3.52 9.32
N THR A 142 10.89 2.22 9.58
CA THR A 142 9.58 1.67 9.97
C THR A 142 9.54 1.07 11.37
N GLY A 143 10.69 0.92 12.03
CA GLY A 143 10.85 0.13 13.26
C GLY A 143 10.82 -1.39 13.04
N LEU A 144 10.57 -1.86 11.81
CA LEU A 144 10.34 -3.27 11.49
C LEU A 144 11.37 -3.80 10.49
N ASN A 145 11.70 -5.08 10.59
CA ASN A 145 12.46 -5.78 9.54
C ASN A 145 11.55 -6.23 8.38
N ALA A 146 12.13 -6.73 7.29
CA ALA A 146 11.38 -7.14 6.10
C ALA A 146 10.29 -8.20 6.37
N ARG A 147 10.56 -9.15 7.28
CA ARG A 147 9.59 -10.21 7.63
C ARG A 147 8.42 -9.64 8.43
N GLN A 148 8.71 -8.82 9.44
CA GLN A 148 7.70 -8.17 10.28
C GLN A 148 6.82 -7.24 9.44
N LEU A 149 7.44 -6.43 8.56
CA LEU A 149 6.72 -5.50 7.69
C LEU A 149 5.70 -6.21 6.79
N ARG A 150 6.08 -7.35 6.20
CA ARG A 150 5.19 -8.18 5.36
C ARG A 150 4.00 -8.73 6.15
N VAL A 151 4.22 -9.18 7.37
CA VAL A 151 3.15 -9.69 8.24
C VAL A 151 2.20 -8.57 8.65
N THR A 152 2.74 -7.45 9.11
CA THR A 152 1.95 -6.31 9.60
C THR A 152 1.10 -5.67 8.51
N ARG A 153 1.67 -5.46 7.31
CA ARG A 153 0.98 -4.76 6.22
C ARG A 153 0.17 -5.67 5.30
N LYS A 154 0.29 -6.99 5.44
CA LYS A 154 -0.45 -8.01 4.67
C LYS A 154 -0.43 -7.79 3.14
N GLY A 155 0.59 -7.10 2.63
CA GLY A 155 0.72 -6.77 1.22
C GLY A 155 1.55 -7.80 0.46
N LYS A 156 1.36 -7.83 -0.86
CA LYS A 156 2.17 -8.65 -1.77
C LYS A 156 3.35 -7.83 -2.30
N GLY A 157 4.47 -8.48 -2.59
CA GLY A 157 5.65 -7.85 -3.18
C GLY A 157 6.88 -7.79 -2.28
N THR A 158 7.86 -6.98 -2.66
CA THR A 158 9.08 -6.77 -1.88
C THR A 158 8.79 -5.92 -0.65
N ALA A 159 9.66 -5.97 0.37
CA ALA A 159 9.46 -5.16 1.58
C ALA A 159 9.40 -3.65 1.27
N LEU A 160 10.15 -3.19 0.27
CA LEU A 160 10.12 -1.79 -0.18
C LEU A 160 8.79 -1.42 -0.83
N ASP A 161 8.14 -2.35 -1.54
CA ASP A 161 6.83 -2.10 -2.15
C ASP A 161 5.73 -1.91 -1.10
N LEU A 162 5.97 -2.33 0.14
CA LEU A 162 5.07 -2.14 1.26
C LEU A 162 5.22 -0.80 1.94
N LEU A 163 6.26 -0.02 1.63
CA LEU A 163 6.47 1.32 2.18
C LEU A 163 5.44 2.33 1.66
N LYS A 164 5.23 3.38 2.44
CA LYS A 164 4.58 4.62 2.01
C LYS A 164 5.56 5.50 1.22
N ALA A 165 5.06 6.47 0.47
CA ALA A 165 5.91 7.38 -0.30
C ALA A 165 6.92 8.13 0.60
N GLU A 166 6.47 8.63 1.75
CA GLU A 166 7.33 9.33 2.72
C GLU A 166 8.41 8.41 3.30
N GLU A 167 8.03 7.20 3.69
CA GLU A 167 8.96 6.19 4.22
C GLU A 167 10.01 5.83 3.17
N LEU A 168 9.62 5.64 1.91
CA LEU A 168 10.55 5.35 0.82
C LEU A 168 11.53 6.51 0.56
N ASN A 169 11.06 7.76 0.67
CA ASN A 169 11.94 8.93 0.54
C ASN A 169 12.98 8.98 1.68
N ILE A 170 12.59 8.66 2.91
CA ILE A 170 13.53 8.59 4.04
C ILE A 170 14.49 7.40 3.84
N TYR A 171 13.97 6.25 3.43
CA TYR A 171 14.75 5.05 3.11
C TYR A 171 15.85 5.34 2.10
N SER A 172 15.52 6.01 0.99
CA SER A 172 16.47 6.43 -0.04
C SER A 172 17.55 7.37 0.51
N LYS A 173 17.23 8.31 1.42
CA LYS A 173 18.27 9.14 2.06
C LYS A 173 19.29 8.32 2.84
N TYR A 174 18.82 7.34 3.62
CA TYR A 174 19.72 6.45 4.36
C TYR A 174 20.44 5.44 3.46
N GLU A 175 19.88 5.04 2.32
CA GLU A 175 20.62 4.26 1.33
C GLU A 175 21.86 5.01 0.83
N ASN A 176 21.73 6.30 0.48
CA ASN A 176 22.88 7.12 0.08
C ASN A 176 23.92 7.23 1.19
N LEU A 177 23.46 7.44 2.43
CA LEU A 177 24.37 7.47 3.58
C LEU A 177 25.15 6.16 3.72
N ILE A 178 24.47 5.01 3.63
CA ILE A 178 25.13 3.71 3.73
C ILE A 178 26.11 3.48 2.56
N ILE A 179 25.76 3.89 1.33
CA ILE A 179 26.68 3.84 0.19
C ILE A 179 27.98 4.57 0.54
N SER A 180 27.88 5.82 1.01
CA SER A 180 29.06 6.62 1.39
C SER A 180 29.86 5.99 2.54
N LEU A 181 29.19 5.41 3.54
CA LEU A 181 29.85 4.71 4.65
C LEU A 181 30.62 3.46 4.19
N ILE A 182 30.05 2.70 3.23
CA ILE A 182 30.71 1.55 2.62
C ILE A 182 31.94 1.99 1.81
N GLU A 183 31.84 3.08 1.04
CA GLU A 183 32.95 3.66 0.28
C GLU A 183 34.10 4.12 1.18
N LEU A 184 33.78 4.61 2.39
CA LEU A 184 34.75 4.94 3.43
C LEU A 184 35.31 3.71 4.17
N ASN A 185 35.00 2.48 3.72
CA ASN A 185 35.42 1.22 4.34
C ASN A 185 35.06 1.09 5.82
N THR A 186 33.93 1.65 6.25
CA THR A 186 33.39 1.39 7.59
C THR A 186 32.86 -0.04 7.69
N ASP A 187 32.93 -0.65 8.87
CA ASP A 187 32.34 -1.97 9.13
C ASP A 187 30.83 -1.87 9.42
N TYR A 188 30.18 -3.03 9.53
CA TYR A 188 28.74 -3.10 9.74
C TYR A 188 28.29 -2.49 11.07
N GLU A 189 29.03 -2.71 12.16
CA GLU A 189 28.61 -2.26 13.48
C GLU A 189 28.71 -0.73 13.59
N THR A 190 29.78 -0.15 13.04
CA THR A 190 29.95 1.30 12.92
C THR A 190 28.84 1.90 12.04
N THR A 191 28.58 1.31 10.87
CA THR A 191 27.49 1.75 9.99
C THR A 191 26.14 1.72 10.71
N LYS A 192 25.87 0.65 11.45
CA LYS A 192 24.63 0.45 12.21
C LYS A 192 24.48 1.48 13.32
N GLN A 193 25.55 1.80 14.06
CA GLN A 193 25.56 2.85 15.07
C GLN A 193 25.21 4.22 14.47
N ILE A 194 25.90 4.61 13.39
CA ILE A 194 25.64 5.89 12.70
C ILE A 194 24.19 5.97 12.20
N VAL A 195 23.68 4.92 11.55
CA VAL A 195 22.32 4.91 11.00
C VAL A 195 21.27 4.95 12.09
N LEU A 196 21.44 4.21 13.19
CA LEU A 196 20.47 4.19 14.28
C LEU A 196 20.58 5.40 15.20
N GLY A 197 21.73 6.08 15.22
CA GLY A 197 22.02 7.21 16.11
C GLY A 197 22.40 6.76 17.52
N ALA A 198 23.18 5.68 17.63
CA ALA A 198 23.63 5.05 18.87
C ALA A 198 25.14 5.06 19.00
#